data_AF-A0A2E3UMJ0-F1
#
_entry.id   AF-A0A2E3UMJ0-F1
#
_cell.length_a   1.000
_cell.length_b   1.000
_cell.length_c   1.000
_cell.angle_alpha   90.00
_cell.angle_beta   90.00
_cell.angle_gamma   90.00
#
_symmetry.space_group_name_H-M   'P 1'
#
loop_
_entity.id
_entity.type
_entity.pdbx_description
1 polymer ?
#
loop_
_entity_poly.entity_id
_entity_poly.type
_entity_poly.pdbx_seq_one_letter_code
_entity_poly.pdbx_strand_id
1 'polypeptide(L)'
;MGTLNLINWALSKLSIVLVIGLAILSSQASSDELLQASDLPAVYSSIGELAGRGTFYAAGGRLSFRIDDGNHYHGYAGPGVWAQEAKGVRTQGLVYGIKDGDIVSAGYLIRQVDLVSSKSFHGLTLRELDLPVAYSMTVDLIVGETEDSNQYLWLWHFTPTNDVAPLMLSVGQLPLAARLPSEYEVFACDHLPETRFCPGMGRHFTNLSEQVVSGYSRQPTTTGDDGVIYGEAAGKLIFIEYVLGQQDLVNGVSWSGAIPLGGIPIPPIDNVHILHFGTDGTTRGTYTVHMYFISEEIYLAWEAEPSTL
;
A
#
# COMPACT_ATOMS: atom_id res chain seq x y z
N MET A 1 -30.36 52.65 15.64
CA MET A 1 -30.18 51.23 15.24
C MET A 1 -29.31 51.22 13.99
N GLY A 2 -28.19 50.48 14.00
CA GLY A 2 -27.45 50.17 12.76
C GLY A 2 -25.95 50.51 12.70
N THR A 3 -25.20 50.48 13.80
CA THR A 3 -23.71 50.58 13.77
C THR A 3 -23.04 49.43 14.52
N LEU A 4 -23.50 48.22 14.25
CA LEU A 4 -22.91 46.98 14.75
C LEU A 4 -23.07 45.92 13.66
N ASN A 5 -22.24 45.96 12.60
CA ASN A 5 -22.11 44.79 11.70
C ASN A 5 -20.90 44.78 10.74
N LEU A 6 -19.90 45.64 10.93
CA LEU A 6 -18.67 45.60 10.10
C LEU A 6 -17.45 45.00 10.83
N ILE A 7 -17.43 45.02 12.17
CA ILE A 7 -16.30 44.50 12.96
C ILE A 7 -16.37 42.96 13.10
N ASN A 8 -17.56 42.38 13.17
CA ASN A 8 -17.73 40.92 13.26
C ASN A 8 -17.40 40.17 11.96
N TRP A 9 -17.48 40.82 10.80
CA TRP A 9 -17.14 40.18 9.52
C TRP A 9 -15.62 40.15 9.28
N ALA A 10 -14.88 41.13 9.81
CA ALA A 10 -13.42 41.17 9.71
C ALA A 10 -12.72 40.23 10.70
N LEU A 11 -13.25 40.08 11.92
CA LEU A 11 -12.69 39.18 12.95
C LEU A 11 -12.89 37.69 12.62
N SER A 12 -13.96 37.32 11.92
CA SER A 12 -14.19 35.94 11.47
C SER A 12 -13.17 35.48 10.41
N LYS A 13 -12.69 36.38 9.55
CA LYS A 13 -11.68 36.04 8.53
C LYS A 13 -10.25 36.02 9.07
N LEU A 14 -9.93 36.82 10.09
CA LEU A 14 -8.61 36.75 10.73
C LEU A 14 -8.42 35.46 11.53
N SER A 15 -9.47 34.94 12.18
CA SER A 15 -9.38 33.67 12.92
C SER A 15 -9.28 32.44 12.00
N ILE A 16 -9.87 32.47 10.80
CA ILE A 16 -9.75 31.37 9.84
C ILE A 16 -8.36 31.35 9.20
N VAL A 17 -7.76 32.52 8.93
CA VAL A 17 -6.39 32.58 8.38
C VAL A 17 -5.34 32.21 9.44
N LEU A 18 -5.58 32.49 10.72
CA LEU A 18 -4.66 32.09 11.80
C LEU A 18 -4.78 30.60 12.14
N VAL A 19 -5.95 29.97 12.01
CA VAL A 19 -6.12 28.52 12.23
C VAL A 19 -5.60 27.69 11.05
N ILE A 20 -5.71 28.19 9.82
CA ILE A 20 -5.08 27.55 8.64
C ILE A 20 -3.57 27.82 8.62
N GLY A 21 -3.10 28.95 9.17
CA GLY A 21 -1.68 29.28 9.27
C GLY A 21 -0.92 28.58 10.42
N LEU A 22 -1.60 28.16 11.49
CA LEU A 22 -0.97 27.40 12.58
C LEU A 22 -1.00 25.88 12.36
N ALA A 23 -1.91 25.35 11.54
CA ALA A 23 -1.94 23.93 11.19
C ALA A 23 -0.86 23.53 10.16
N ILE A 24 -0.18 24.50 9.53
CA ILE A 24 0.89 24.26 8.55
C ILE A 24 2.29 24.37 9.20
N LEU A 25 2.39 24.60 10.52
CA LEU A 25 3.66 24.75 11.23
C LEU A 25 3.91 23.71 12.33
N SER A 26 3.13 22.63 12.38
CA SER A 26 3.35 21.52 13.32
C SER A 26 3.32 20.16 12.63
N SER A 27 4.30 19.94 11.75
CA SER A 27 5.00 18.66 11.52
C SER A 27 5.72 18.71 10.16
N GLN A 28 6.73 19.59 10.04
CA GLN A 28 7.89 19.17 9.25
C GLN A 28 8.66 18.16 10.12
N ALA A 29 8.06 16.98 10.33
CA ALA A 29 8.88 15.80 10.58
C ALA A 29 9.70 15.64 9.31
N SER A 30 11.02 15.64 9.46
CA SER A 30 11.89 15.28 8.35
C SER A 30 11.40 13.93 7.85
N SER A 31 11.23 13.79 6.53
CA SER A 31 10.81 12.53 5.88
C SER A 31 11.72 11.33 6.18
N ASP A 32 12.79 11.54 6.95
CA ASP A 32 13.86 10.60 7.22
C ASP A 32 13.85 10.10 8.69
N GLU A 33 12.98 10.62 9.56
CA GLU A 33 12.92 10.18 10.96
C GLU A 33 11.84 9.11 11.14
N LEU A 34 12.25 7.93 11.62
CA LEU A 34 11.32 6.84 11.92
C LEU A 34 10.46 7.19 13.13
N LEU A 35 9.18 6.81 13.05
CA LEU A 35 8.29 6.86 14.20
C LEU A 35 8.81 5.95 15.31
N GLN A 36 8.54 6.33 16.55
CA GLN A 36 8.90 5.56 17.73
C GLN A 36 7.77 4.61 18.11
N ALA A 37 8.10 3.51 18.79
CA ALA A 37 7.11 2.60 19.35
C ALA A 37 6.18 3.30 20.37
N SER A 38 6.62 4.42 20.96
CA SER A 38 5.80 5.28 21.82
C SER A 38 4.71 6.04 21.07
N ASP A 39 4.81 6.16 19.75
CA ASP A 39 3.80 6.81 18.90
C ASP A 39 2.63 5.88 18.60
N LEU A 40 2.79 4.57 18.84
CA LEU A 40 1.70 3.62 18.69
C LEU A 40 0.57 3.91 19.68
N PRO A 41 -0.71 3.76 19.27
CA PRO A 41 -1.83 3.85 20.19
C PRO A 41 -1.66 2.90 21.37
N ALA A 42 -2.08 3.30 22.58
CA ALA A 42 -1.87 2.55 23.82
C ALA A 42 -2.43 1.12 23.85
N VAL A 43 -3.29 0.76 22.88
CA VAL A 43 -3.80 -0.60 22.70
C VAL A 43 -2.74 -1.55 22.11
N TYR A 44 -1.71 -1.03 21.46
CA TYR A 44 -0.62 -1.82 20.89
C TYR A 44 0.37 -2.27 21.95
N SER A 45 0.74 -3.53 21.88
CA SER A 45 1.79 -4.10 22.70
C SER A 45 2.50 -5.22 21.97
N SER A 46 3.67 -5.59 22.47
CA SER A 46 4.51 -6.61 21.87
C SER A 46 3.79 -7.96 21.79
N ILE A 47 3.89 -8.59 20.62
CA ILE A 47 3.44 -9.95 20.31
C ILE A 47 4.62 -10.92 20.12
N GLY A 48 5.84 -10.47 20.40
CA GLY A 48 7.05 -11.27 20.20
C GLY A 48 7.57 -11.24 18.77
N GLU A 49 8.36 -12.24 18.42
CA GLU A 49 9.07 -12.31 17.14
C GLU A 49 8.24 -12.98 16.04
N LEU A 50 8.27 -12.43 14.83
CA LEU A 50 7.64 -13.03 13.64
C LEU A 50 8.67 -13.23 12.54
N ALA A 51 8.65 -14.41 11.90
CA ALA A 51 9.46 -14.76 10.73
C ALA A 51 10.98 -14.45 10.85
N GLY A 52 11.55 -14.44 12.05
CA GLY A 52 12.96 -14.08 12.24
C GLY A 52 13.26 -12.58 12.08
N ARG A 53 12.24 -11.71 12.07
CA ARG A 53 12.34 -10.28 11.74
C ARG A 53 12.31 -9.36 12.96
N GLY A 54 12.65 -9.89 14.14
CA GLY A 54 12.64 -9.11 15.38
C GLY A 54 11.24 -8.95 15.97
N THR A 55 11.08 -8.01 16.91
CA THR A 55 9.87 -7.90 17.73
C THR A 55 8.76 -7.13 17.02
N PHE A 56 7.54 -7.67 17.05
CA PHE A 56 6.36 -7.03 16.50
C PHE A 56 5.39 -6.57 17.58
N TYR A 57 4.60 -5.55 17.25
CA TYR A 57 3.52 -5.00 18.05
C TYR A 57 2.20 -5.13 17.29
N ALA A 58 1.14 -5.48 18.01
CA ALA A 58 -0.22 -5.54 17.48
C ALA A 58 -1.22 -5.05 18.53
N ALA A 59 -2.40 -4.61 18.06
CA ALA A 59 -3.43 -4.14 18.97
C ALA A 59 -3.96 -5.24 19.88
N GLY A 60 -4.18 -4.88 21.14
CA GLY A 60 -4.57 -5.79 22.21
C GLY A 60 -3.49 -6.79 22.57
N GLY A 61 -2.26 -6.65 22.05
CA GLY A 61 -1.17 -7.61 22.23
C GLY A 61 -1.47 -8.99 21.65
N ARG A 62 -2.24 -9.05 20.56
CA ARG A 62 -2.66 -10.32 19.95
C ARG A 62 -2.45 -10.30 18.45
N LEU A 63 -1.98 -11.43 17.93
CA LEU A 63 -2.03 -11.70 16.50
C LEU A 63 -3.48 -11.63 16.04
N SER A 64 -3.72 -10.81 15.03
CA SER A 64 -5.00 -10.70 14.35
C SER A 64 -4.75 -10.94 12.87
N PHE A 65 -5.70 -11.59 12.20
CA PHE A 65 -5.67 -11.73 10.76
C PHE A 65 -6.37 -10.55 10.11
N ARG A 66 -5.95 -10.19 8.91
CA ARG A 66 -6.81 -9.39 8.04
C ARG A 66 -8.05 -10.21 7.74
N ILE A 67 -9.22 -9.59 7.94
CA ILE A 67 -10.50 -10.15 7.49
C ILE A 67 -10.80 -9.59 6.10
N ASP A 68 -11.14 -10.48 5.19
CA ASP A 68 -11.67 -10.15 3.87
C ASP A 68 -13.00 -9.39 3.99
N ASP A 69 -13.11 -8.26 3.30
CA ASP A 69 -14.30 -7.39 3.24
C ASP A 69 -15.23 -7.70 2.04
N GLY A 70 -14.86 -8.65 1.18
CA GLY A 70 -15.76 -9.32 0.24
C GLY A 70 -15.32 -9.32 -1.24
N ASN A 71 -15.89 -10.26 -2.01
CA ASN A 71 -15.51 -10.60 -3.40
C ASN A 71 -15.94 -9.59 -4.50
N HIS A 72 -16.24 -8.33 -4.20
CA HIS A 72 -16.86 -7.40 -5.18
C HIS A 72 -15.99 -7.15 -6.43
N TYR A 73 -14.71 -7.46 -6.37
CA TYR A 73 -13.78 -7.29 -7.47
C TYR A 73 -13.87 -8.39 -8.56
N HIS A 74 -14.42 -9.57 -8.25
CA HIS A 74 -14.61 -10.67 -9.22
C HIS A 74 -15.86 -10.49 -10.10
N GLY A 75 -16.04 -9.30 -10.68
CA GLY A 75 -17.16 -9.02 -11.60
C GLY A 75 -17.51 -7.56 -11.88
N TYR A 76 -16.69 -6.60 -11.42
CA TYR A 76 -16.68 -5.15 -11.71
C TYR A 76 -17.98 -4.48 -12.23
N ALA A 77 -18.52 -3.56 -11.42
CA ALA A 77 -19.07 -2.29 -11.89
C ALA A 77 -19.08 -1.24 -10.76
N GLY A 78 -18.01 -0.43 -10.67
CA GLY A 78 -18.00 0.86 -9.96
C GLY A 78 -17.92 0.85 -8.42
N PRO A 79 -17.61 2.01 -7.81
CA PRO A 79 -16.96 2.13 -6.51
C PRO A 79 -17.90 1.89 -5.34
N GLY A 80 -17.45 1.02 -4.43
CA GLY A 80 -18.11 0.73 -3.18
C GLY A 80 -17.22 -0.08 -2.27
N VAL A 81 -15.98 0.38 -2.03
CA VAL A 81 -15.09 -0.23 -1.03
C VAL A 81 -15.19 0.60 0.25
N TRP A 82 -16.23 0.33 1.01
CA TRP A 82 -16.20 0.58 2.44
C TRP A 82 -16.51 -0.74 3.12
N ALA A 83 -15.60 -1.19 3.99
CA ALA A 83 -16.01 -2.06 5.08
C ALA A 83 -17.19 -1.37 5.77
N GLN A 84 -18.37 -2.02 5.77
CA GLN A 84 -19.56 -1.49 6.44
C GLN A 84 -19.14 -0.95 7.81
N GLU A 85 -19.35 0.36 8.02
CA GLU A 85 -18.99 1.04 9.27
C GLU A 85 -19.40 0.20 10.48
N ALA A 86 -18.41 -0.34 11.18
CA ALA A 86 -18.56 -0.62 12.61
C ALA A 86 -17.94 0.56 13.34
N LYS A 87 -18.77 1.38 13.97
CA LYS A 87 -18.34 2.37 14.97
C LYS A 87 -17.28 1.74 15.90
N GLY A 88 -16.05 2.25 15.83
CA GLY A 88 -14.92 1.74 16.61
C GLY A 88 -13.93 0.97 15.74
N VAL A 89 -13.10 1.72 15.02
CA VAL A 89 -11.96 1.26 14.21
C VAL A 89 -11.18 0.20 14.99
N ARG A 90 -11.33 -1.07 14.59
CA ARG A 90 -10.49 -2.16 15.07
C ARG A 90 -9.44 -2.45 14.01
N THR A 91 -8.20 -2.48 14.45
CA THR A 91 -6.98 -2.70 13.69
C THR A 91 -6.89 -4.18 13.29
N GLN A 92 -7.64 -4.58 12.26
CA GLN A 92 -7.69 -5.99 11.87
C GLN A 92 -6.42 -6.38 11.12
N GLY A 93 -5.50 -6.96 11.88
CA GLY A 93 -4.33 -7.67 11.38
C GLY A 93 -3.15 -6.83 10.93
N LEU A 94 -3.13 -5.54 11.29
CA LEU A 94 -1.94 -4.70 11.16
C LEU A 94 -0.93 -5.02 12.27
N VAL A 95 0.34 -5.17 11.89
CA VAL A 95 1.46 -5.38 12.81
C VAL A 95 2.57 -4.37 12.51
N TYR A 96 3.29 -3.96 13.55
CA TYR A 96 4.43 -3.04 13.46
C TYR A 96 5.70 -3.71 13.95
N GLY A 97 6.73 -3.77 13.11
CA GLY A 97 8.05 -4.29 13.49
C GLY A 97 8.88 -3.21 14.15
N ILE A 98 9.36 -3.49 15.36
CA ILE A 98 10.12 -2.57 16.19
C ILE A 98 11.57 -3.01 16.30
N LYS A 99 12.50 -2.07 16.12
CA LYS A 99 13.92 -2.27 16.35
C LYS A 99 14.48 -1.07 17.09
N ASP A 100 15.13 -1.32 18.23
CA ASP A 100 15.78 -0.28 19.06
C ASP A 100 14.86 0.89 19.48
N GLY A 101 13.54 0.66 19.49
CA GLY A 101 12.53 1.67 19.80
C GLY A 101 11.85 2.26 18.56
N ASP A 102 12.43 2.09 17.37
CA ASP A 102 11.92 2.62 16.12
C ASP A 102 10.94 1.65 15.45
N ILE A 103 9.88 2.19 14.84
CA ILE A 103 9.01 1.48 13.90
C ILE A 103 9.75 1.38 12.57
N VAL A 104 10.37 0.23 12.32
CA VAL A 104 11.16 -0.03 11.10
C VAL A 104 10.34 -0.68 9.99
N SER A 105 9.16 -1.20 10.30
CA SER A 105 8.27 -1.82 9.33
C SER A 105 6.82 -1.87 9.80
N ALA A 106 5.88 -1.97 8.85
CA ALA A 106 4.47 -2.22 9.11
C ALA A 106 3.91 -3.19 8.07
N GLY A 107 2.91 -3.98 8.45
CA GLY A 107 2.47 -5.07 7.59
C GLY A 107 1.21 -5.80 8.05
N TYR A 108 0.82 -6.82 7.31
CA TYR A 108 -0.36 -7.64 7.60
C TYR A 108 -0.05 -9.12 7.66
N LEU A 109 -0.79 -9.81 8.53
CA LEU A 109 -0.84 -11.28 8.57
C LEU A 109 -2.05 -11.78 7.80
N ILE A 110 -1.79 -12.63 6.80
CA ILE A 110 -2.79 -13.27 5.96
C ILE A 110 -2.63 -14.78 6.05
N ARG A 111 -3.73 -15.51 6.28
CA ARG A 111 -3.65 -16.97 6.37
C ARG A 111 -3.41 -17.56 4.99
N GLN A 112 -2.55 -18.58 4.91
CA GLN A 112 -2.29 -19.28 3.66
C GLN A 112 -3.57 -19.89 3.06
N VAL A 113 -4.48 -20.41 3.90
CA VAL A 113 -5.77 -20.95 3.44
C VAL A 113 -6.63 -19.91 2.73
N ASP A 114 -6.58 -18.64 3.15
CA ASP A 114 -7.34 -17.58 2.49
C ASP A 114 -6.78 -17.28 1.09
N LEU A 115 -5.45 -17.30 0.94
CA LEU A 115 -4.76 -17.17 -0.35
C LEU A 115 -4.99 -18.39 -1.27
N VAL A 116 -5.02 -19.60 -0.71
CA VAL A 116 -5.36 -20.83 -1.44
C VAL A 116 -6.80 -20.77 -1.94
N SER A 117 -7.70 -20.16 -1.17
CA SER A 117 -9.11 -19.99 -1.54
C SER A 117 -9.37 -18.82 -2.51
N SER A 118 -8.31 -18.22 -3.07
CA SER A 118 -8.40 -17.16 -4.06
C SER A 118 -9.08 -15.88 -3.55
N LYS A 119 -9.02 -15.61 -2.25
CA LYS A 119 -9.57 -14.37 -1.69
C LYS A 119 -8.71 -13.17 -2.04
N SER A 120 -9.36 -12.06 -2.37
CA SER A 120 -8.75 -10.74 -2.53
C SER A 120 -8.85 -9.95 -1.22
N PHE A 121 -7.94 -9.00 -1.01
CA PHE A 121 -7.89 -8.15 0.17
C PHE A 121 -7.78 -6.69 -0.25
N HIS A 122 -8.85 -5.94 -0.03
CA HIS A 122 -8.94 -4.53 -0.41
C HIS A 122 -8.62 -3.61 0.77
N GLY A 123 -8.25 -2.37 0.44
CA GLY A 123 -8.24 -1.22 1.35
C GLY A 123 -7.35 -1.41 2.57
N LEU A 124 -6.21 -2.10 2.42
CA LEU A 124 -5.24 -2.30 3.48
C LEU A 124 -4.61 -0.94 3.81
N THR A 125 -5.21 -0.30 4.81
CA THR A 125 -4.89 1.06 5.21
C THR A 125 -3.65 1.08 6.09
N LEU A 126 -2.55 1.62 5.57
CA LEU A 126 -1.33 1.89 6.33
C LEU A 126 -1.40 3.19 7.17
N ARG A 127 -2.57 3.85 7.21
CA ARG A 127 -2.79 5.21 7.75
C ARG A 127 -3.11 5.28 9.25
N GLU A 128 -2.93 4.21 10.03
CA GLU A 128 -3.11 4.33 11.49
C GLU A 128 -2.09 5.26 12.13
N LEU A 129 -0.94 5.41 11.47
CA LEU A 129 0.11 6.38 11.74
C LEU A 129 0.49 7.08 10.43
N ASP A 130 1.11 8.25 10.54
CA ASP A 130 1.74 8.94 9.40
C ASP A 130 3.07 8.23 9.06
N LEU A 131 2.96 7.02 8.49
CA LEU A 131 4.11 6.18 8.19
C LEU A 131 5.04 6.83 7.16
N PRO A 132 6.36 6.66 7.32
CA PRO A 132 7.34 7.15 6.36
C PRO A 132 7.30 6.32 5.06
N VAL A 133 8.11 6.73 4.10
CA VAL A 133 8.26 6.02 2.84
C VAL A 133 8.81 4.61 3.05
N ALA A 134 8.23 3.63 2.34
CA ALA A 134 8.74 2.27 2.30
C ALA A 134 9.84 2.14 1.25
N TYR A 135 10.99 1.56 1.62
CA TYR A 135 12.11 1.31 0.72
C TYR A 135 12.06 -0.07 0.08
N SER A 136 11.40 -1.02 0.74
CA SER A 136 11.25 -2.38 0.24
C SER A 136 10.06 -3.09 0.84
N MET A 137 9.66 -4.19 0.23
CA MET A 137 8.63 -5.12 0.72
C MET A 137 9.22 -6.53 0.88
N THR A 138 8.73 -7.30 1.84
CA THR A 138 8.97 -8.75 1.93
C THR A 138 7.66 -9.50 2.12
N VAL A 139 7.67 -10.78 1.73
CA VAL A 139 6.54 -11.70 1.91
C VAL A 139 7.08 -13.00 2.49
N ASP A 140 6.80 -13.26 3.77
CA ASP A 140 7.42 -14.35 4.51
C ASP A 140 6.39 -15.36 5.02
N LEU A 141 6.66 -16.65 4.78
CA LEU A 141 5.88 -17.74 5.35
C LEU A 141 6.20 -17.90 6.85
N ILE A 142 5.17 -17.99 7.66
CA ILE A 142 5.23 -18.36 9.07
C ILE A 142 4.55 -19.73 9.22
N VAL A 143 5.36 -20.76 9.49
CA VAL A 143 4.92 -22.16 9.55
C VAL A 143 4.32 -22.48 10.91
N GLY A 144 3.16 -23.15 10.92
CA GLY A 144 2.61 -23.78 12.12
C GLY A 144 2.11 -22.84 13.21
N GLU A 145 1.94 -21.55 12.91
CA GLU A 145 1.52 -20.53 13.88
C GLU A 145 0.01 -20.62 14.22
N THR A 146 -0.81 -21.30 13.40
CA THR A 146 -2.18 -21.70 13.78
C THR A 146 -2.38 -23.20 13.65
N GLU A 147 -3.38 -23.73 14.38
CA GLU A 147 -3.75 -25.15 14.36
C GLU A 147 -4.18 -25.64 12.95
N ASP A 148 -4.72 -24.73 12.13
CA ASP A 148 -5.38 -25.09 10.86
C ASP A 148 -4.70 -24.55 9.60
N SER A 149 -3.69 -23.67 9.71
CA SER A 149 -3.03 -23.07 8.54
C SER A 149 -1.69 -22.38 8.86
N ASN A 150 -0.78 -22.36 7.87
CA ASN A 150 0.34 -21.43 7.89
C ASN A 150 -0.16 -19.99 7.64
N GLN A 151 0.73 -19.03 7.85
CA GLN A 151 0.44 -17.62 7.62
C GLN A 151 1.51 -17.00 6.74
N TYR A 152 1.17 -15.91 6.07
CA TYR A 152 2.11 -15.04 5.39
C TYR A 152 2.12 -13.66 6.03
N LEU A 153 3.32 -13.14 6.24
CA LEU A 153 3.58 -11.77 6.67
C LEU A 153 3.95 -10.94 5.44
N TRP A 154 3.06 -10.04 5.03
CA TRP A 154 3.36 -8.97 4.08
C TRP A 154 3.89 -7.78 4.86
N LEU A 155 5.10 -7.32 4.53
CA LEU A 155 5.80 -6.31 5.32
C LEU A 155 6.44 -5.24 4.45
N TRP A 156 6.13 -3.98 4.72
CA TRP A 156 6.81 -2.82 4.14
C TRP A 156 7.86 -2.30 5.12
N HIS A 157 9.06 -2.06 4.62
CA HIS A 157 10.23 -1.70 5.41
C HIS A 157 10.58 -0.22 5.19
N PHE A 158 10.74 0.51 6.29
CA PHE A 158 11.01 1.95 6.30
C PHE A 158 12.49 2.29 6.44
N THR A 159 13.34 1.29 6.61
CA THR A 159 14.79 1.46 6.57
C THR A 159 15.31 1.17 5.16
N PRO A 160 16.19 2.03 4.60
CA PRO A 160 16.81 1.75 3.32
C PRO A 160 17.68 0.48 3.41
N THR A 161 17.70 -0.29 2.33
CA THR A 161 18.53 -1.50 2.22
C THR A 161 20.01 -1.22 1.98
N ASN A 162 20.34 0.02 1.57
CA ASN A 162 21.69 0.49 1.30
C ASN A 162 22.06 1.62 2.28
N ASP A 163 23.36 1.81 2.52
CA ASP A 163 23.90 2.82 3.45
C ASP A 163 23.53 4.26 3.06
N VAL A 164 23.17 4.50 1.80
CA VAL A 164 22.70 5.78 1.30
C VAL A 164 21.23 5.63 0.91
N ALA A 165 20.36 6.33 1.65
CA ALA A 165 18.95 6.39 1.34
C ALA A 165 18.73 7.08 -0.03
N PRO A 166 17.96 6.49 -0.95
CA PRO A 166 17.53 7.20 -2.15
C PRO A 166 16.68 8.42 -1.77
N LEU A 167 16.71 9.46 -2.61
CA LEU A 167 15.81 10.61 -2.44
C LEU A 167 14.36 10.14 -2.64
N MET A 168 13.53 10.34 -1.63
CA MET A 168 12.11 9.98 -1.66
C MET A 168 11.22 11.23 -1.72
N LEU A 169 9.98 11.06 -2.15
CA LEU A 169 9.02 12.15 -2.26
C LEU A 169 8.27 12.35 -0.94
N SER A 170 7.82 13.57 -0.69
CA SER A 170 6.96 13.87 0.46
C SER A 170 5.51 13.47 0.20
N VAL A 171 4.70 13.36 1.27
CA VAL A 171 3.25 13.16 1.17
C VAL A 171 2.62 14.20 0.23
N GLY A 172 1.74 13.75 -0.65
CA GLY A 172 1.06 14.59 -1.66
C GLY A 172 1.90 14.90 -2.90
N GLN A 173 3.17 14.49 -2.96
CA GLN A 173 3.95 14.54 -4.19
C GLN A 173 3.86 13.20 -4.93
N LEU A 174 3.65 13.24 -6.24
CA LEU A 174 3.61 12.04 -7.08
C LEU A 174 4.77 12.03 -8.08
N PRO A 175 5.38 10.85 -8.33
CA PRO A 175 6.41 10.70 -9.35
C PRO A 175 5.85 11.06 -10.72
N LEU A 176 6.69 11.61 -11.61
CA LEU A 176 6.29 11.90 -12.98
C LEU A 176 6.44 10.63 -13.82
N ALA A 177 5.42 10.27 -14.60
CA ALA A 177 5.51 9.13 -15.53
C ALA A 177 6.63 9.31 -16.56
N ALA A 178 6.89 10.56 -16.97
CA ALA A 178 7.99 10.91 -17.87
C ALA A 178 9.40 10.63 -17.31
N ARG A 179 9.54 10.22 -16.04
CA ARG A 179 10.80 9.77 -15.44
C ARG A 179 11.02 8.27 -15.60
N LEU A 180 9.99 7.51 -15.97
CA LEU A 180 10.17 6.10 -16.28
C LEU A 180 11.08 5.95 -17.51
N PRO A 181 11.94 4.93 -17.52
CA PRO A 181 12.70 4.56 -18.71
C PRO A 181 11.79 4.29 -19.92
N SER A 182 12.31 4.51 -21.13
CA SER A 182 11.52 4.41 -22.36
C SER A 182 10.99 3.00 -22.68
N GLU A 183 11.57 1.98 -22.07
CA GLU A 183 11.15 0.58 -22.17
C GLU A 183 9.85 0.27 -21.41
N TYR A 184 9.41 1.17 -20.52
CA TYR A 184 8.12 1.03 -19.84
C TYR A 184 6.99 1.49 -20.76
N GLU A 185 6.16 0.54 -21.16
CA GLU A 185 5.04 0.76 -22.08
C GLU A 185 3.71 0.41 -21.41
N VAL A 186 2.63 1.02 -21.89
CA VAL A 186 1.27 0.73 -21.40
C VAL A 186 0.84 -0.65 -21.89
N PHE A 187 0.49 -1.56 -20.98
CA PHE A 187 0.17 -2.95 -21.33
C PHE A 187 -1.24 -3.45 -20.95
N ALA A 188 -1.91 -2.82 -19.98
CA ALA A 188 -3.23 -3.25 -19.52
C ALA A 188 -4.35 -2.27 -19.89
N CYS A 189 -5.60 -2.73 -19.72
CA CYS A 189 -6.88 -2.05 -20.01
C CYS A 189 -7.33 -2.11 -21.48
N ASP A 190 -7.85 -3.28 -21.89
CA ASP A 190 -8.43 -3.49 -23.23
C ASP A 190 -9.85 -2.90 -23.38
N HIS A 191 -10.51 -2.53 -22.28
CA HIS A 191 -11.89 -2.02 -22.29
C HIS A 191 -12.02 -0.64 -22.96
N LEU A 192 -10.97 0.19 -22.90
CA LEU A 192 -10.87 1.46 -23.59
C LEU A 192 -9.60 1.46 -24.46
N PRO A 193 -9.61 0.81 -25.63
CA PRO A 193 -8.40 0.55 -26.39
C PRO A 193 -7.71 1.81 -26.91
N GLU A 194 -8.44 2.93 -27.05
CA GLU A 194 -7.91 4.22 -27.49
C GLU A 194 -7.06 4.90 -26.42
N THR A 195 -7.47 4.85 -25.15
CA THR A 195 -6.80 5.56 -24.05
C THR A 195 -6.02 4.63 -23.14
N ARG A 196 -6.33 3.32 -23.17
CA ARG A 196 -5.80 2.28 -22.27
C ARG A 196 -5.95 2.63 -20.79
N PHE A 197 -6.91 3.50 -20.46
CA PHE A 197 -7.19 3.91 -19.09
C PHE A 197 -8.22 2.96 -18.47
N CYS A 198 -7.92 2.37 -17.31
CA CYS A 198 -8.91 1.64 -16.52
C CYS A 198 -9.60 2.60 -15.54
N PRO A 199 -10.92 2.81 -15.63
CA PRO A 199 -11.69 3.43 -14.57
C PRO A 199 -11.36 2.80 -13.21
N GLY A 200 -11.18 3.62 -12.18
CA GLY A 200 -10.83 3.12 -10.86
C GLY A 200 -9.39 2.62 -10.66
N MET A 201 -8.50 2.69 -11.66
CA MET A 201 -7.12 2.20 -11.53
C MET A 201 -6.06 3.00 -12.30
N GLY A 202 -6.41 3.63 -13.43
CA GLY A 202 -5.43 4.30 -14.29
C GLY A 202 -4.83 3.40 -15.37
N ARG A 203 -3.72 3.83 -15.98
CA ARG A 203 -2.95 3.06 -16.96
C ARG A 203 -1.88 2.24 -16.25
N HIS A 204 -1.58 1.05 -16.79
CA HIS A 204 -0.54 0.19 -16.24
C HIS A 204 0.65 0.16 -17.18
N PHE A 205 1.82 0.59 -16.69
CA PHE A 205 3.10 0.60 -17.38
C PHE A 205 3.96 -0.56 -16.89
N THR A 206 4.64 -1.27 -17.80
CA THR A 206 5.65 -2.28 -17.44
C THR A 206 6.70 -2.41 -18.55
N ASN A 207 7.85 -3.00 -18.25
CA ASN A 207 8.82 -3.37 -19.28
C ASN A 207 8.39 -4.68 -19.96
N LEU A 208 7.66 -4.57 -21.07
CA LEU A 208 7.15 -5.72 -21.82
C LEU A 208 8.25 -6.70 -22.25
N SER A 209 9.47 -6.21 -22.52
CA SER A 209 10.57 -7.07 -22.97
C SER A 209 11.04 -8.04 -21.89
N GLU A 210 11.01 -7.63 -20.61
CA GLU A 210 11.28 -8.51 -19.47
C GLU A 210 10.14 -9.52 -19.28
N GLN A 211 8.89 -9.06 -19.40
CA GLN A 211 7.70 -9.88 -19.17
C GLN A 211 7.58 -11.06 -20.15
N VAL A 212 8.02 -10.89 -21.40
CA VAL A 212 8.04 -11.98 -22.40
C VAL A 212 9.01 -13.09 -22.00
N VAL A 213 10.09 -12.76 -21.28
CA VAL A 213 11.15 -13.71 -20.92
C VAL A 213 10.86 -14.40 -19.59
N SER A 214 10.38 -13.67 -18.58
CA SER A 214 10.18 -14.19 -17.21
C SER A 214 8.72 -14.46 -16.83
N GLY A 215 7.76 -14.00 -17.64
CA GLY A 215 6.36 -13.90 -17.23
C GLY A 215 6.11 -12.78 -16.21
N TYR A 216 4.82 -12.51 -15.94
CA TYR A 216 4.37 -11.45 -15.03
C TYR A 216 4.65 -11.72 -13.56
N SER A 217 4.72 -12.98 -13.14
CA SER A 217 4.96 -13.32 -11.74
C SER A 217 6.42 -13.17 -11.35
N ARG A 218 6.67 -12.34 -10.35
CA ARG A 218 7.98 -12.13 -9.76
C ARG A 218 8.49 -13.43 -9.12
N GLN A 219 9.72 -13.82 -9.47
CA GLN A 219 10.34 -15.00 -8.89
C GLN A 219 10.89 -14.71 -7.49
N PRO A 220 10.93 -15.71 -6.59
CA PRO A 220 11.38 -15.53 -5.20
C PRO A 220 12.82 -15.03 -5.04
N THR A 221 13.65 -15.32 -6.04
CA THR A 221 15.08 -14.98 -6.07
C THR A 221 15.39 -13.74 -6.90
N THR A 222 14.36 -13.12 -7.49
CA THR A 222 14.50 -11.91 -8.29
C THR A 222 15.03 -10.75 -7.45
N THR A 223 16.07 -10.09 -7.92
CA THR A 223 16.64 -8.86 -7.36
C THR A 223 16.29 -7.67 -8.26
N GLY A 224 16.18 -6.46 -7.71
CA GLY A 224 15.86 -5.29 -8.51
C GLY A 224 14.38 -5.18 -8.88
N ASP A 225 14.08 -4.32 -9.84
CA ASP A 225 12.72 -3.91 -10.21
C ASP A 225 12.06 -4.84 -11.24
N ASP A 226 12.65 -6.00 -11.53
CA ASP A 226 12.10 -6.93 -12.52
C ASP A 226 10.64 -7.29 -12.20
N GLY A 227 9.78 -7.19 -13.22
CA GLY A 227 8.36 -7.49 -13.10
C GLY A 227 7.55 -6.41 -12.38
N VAL A 228 8.12 -5.23 -12.13
CA VAL A 228 7.37 -4.09 -11.58
C VAL A 228 6.37 -3.56 -12.60
N ILE A 229 5.21 -3.16 -12.08
CA ILE A 229 4.16 -2.47 -12.81
C ILE A 229 3.94 -1.12 -12.14
N TYR A 230 3.83 -0.06 -12.94
CA TYR A 230 3.49 1.28 -12.43
C TYR A 230 2.11 1.70 -12.90
N GLY A 231 1.32 2.21 -11.98
CA GLY A 231 0.04 2.86 -12.28
C GLY A 231 0.22 4.31 -12.64
N GLU A 232 -0.50 4.80 -13.64
CA GLU A 232 -0.41 6.19 -14.11
C GLU A 232 -1.78 6.82 -14.34
N ALA A 233 -1.88 8.10 -13.96
CA ALA A 233 -2.97 8.98 -14.36
C ALA A 233 -2.47 10.42 -14.43
N ALA A 234 -2.96 11.21 -15.39
CA ALA A 234 -2.63 12.64 -15.53
C ALA A 234 -1.11 12.95 -15.56
N GLY A 235 -0.30 12.07 -16.14
CA GLY A 235 1.16 12.18 -16.23
C GLY A 235 1.91 11.87 -14.92
N LYS A 236 1.23 11.31 -13.92
CA LYS A 236 1.76 11.00 -12.59
C LYS A 236 1.65 9.51 -12.29
N LEU A 237 2.65 8.97 -11.62
CA LEU A 237 2.59 7.61 -11.10
C LEU A 237 1.78 7.60 -9.80
N ILE A 238 0.80 6.70 -9.71
CA ILE A 238 -0.17 6.65 -8.61
C ILE A 238 -0.10 5.37 -7.79
N PHE A 239 0.56 4.32 -8.31
CA PHE A 239 0.87 3.11 -7.55
C PHE A 239 2.09 2.36 -8.11
N ILE A 240 2.63 1.45 -7.29
CA ILE A 240 3.50 0.35 -7.70
C ILE A 240 2.73 -0.96 -7.53
N GLU A 241 2.94 -1.90 -8.45
CA GLU A 241 2.36 -3.23 -8.40
C GLU A 241 3.43 -4.31 -8.62
N TYR A 242 3.34 -5.37 -7.83
CA TYR A 242 4.07 -6.62 -8.04
C TYR A 242 3.10 -7.80 -8.12
N VAL A 243 3.41 -8.77 -8.98
CA VAL A 243 2.60 -9.98 -9.16
C VAL A 243 3.33 -11.19 -8.57
N LEU A 244 2.64 -11.99 -7.78
CA LEU A 244 3.13 -13.20 -7.13
C LEU A 244 2.30 -14.40 -7.57
N GLY A 245 2.94 -15.57 -7.76
CA GLY A 245 2.23 -16.78 -8.15
C GLY A 245 1.39 -17.35 -7.01
N GLN A 246 0.11 -17.66 -7.25
CA GLN A 246 -0.73 -18.32 -6.23
C GLN A 246 -0.15 -19.70 -5.86
N GLN A 247 0.36 -20.44 -6.84
CA GLN A 247 0.95 -21.76 -6.60
C GLN A 247 2.21 -21.69 -5.72
N ASP A 248 3.00 -20.62 -5.83
CA ASP A 248 4.16 -20.40 -4.97
C ASP A 248 3.71 -20.17 -3.52
N LEU A 249 2.68 -19.35 -3.32
CA LEU A 249 2.07 -19.15 -2.00
C LEU A 249 1.50 -20.46 -1.43
N VAL A 250 0.88 -21.31 -2.26
CA VAL A 250 0.41 -22.66 -1.87
C VAL A 250 1.59 -23.55 -1.45
N ASN A 251 2.72 -23.45 -2.15
CA ASN A 251 3.92 -24.25 -1.90
C ASN A 251 4.76 -23.76 -0.72
N GLY A 252 4.36 -22.68 -0.04
CA GLY A 252 5.10 -22.14 1.11
C GLY A 252 6.31 -21.28 0.72
N VAL A 253 6.31 -20.72 -0.48
CA VAL A 253 7.42 -19.92 -0.99
C VAL A 253 7.39 -18.53 -0.37
N SER A 254 8.56 -18.07 0.10
CA SER A 254 8.74 -16.72 0.63
C SER A 254 9.57 -15.85 -0.33
N TRP A 255 9.23 -14.56 -0.41
CA TRP A 255 10.05 -13.50 -0.99
C TRP A 255 10.72 -12.76 0.17
N SER A 256 11.64 -13.46 0.85
CA SER A 256 12.32 -12.94 2.04
C SER A 256 13.43 -11.95 1.71
N GLY A 257 13.94 -11.99 0.48
CA GLY A 257 14.78 -10.93 -0.07
C GLY A 257 13.95 -9.66 -0.26
N ALA A 258 14.52 -8.52 0.12
CA ALA A 258 13.87 -7.21 0.00
C ALA A 258 13.51 -6.93 -1.46
N ILE A 259 12.21 -6.93 -1.79
CA ILE A 259 11.68 -6.46 -3.07
C ILE A 259 11.79 -4.93 -3.04
N PRO A 260 12.62 -4.32 -3.89
CA PRO A 260 12.86 -2.88 -3.82
C PRO A 260 11.60 -2.09 -4.20
N LEU A 261 11.42 -0.93 -3.55
CA LEU A 261 10.43 0.08 -3.90
C LEU A 261 11.06 1.41 -4.29
N GLY A 262 12.38 1.53 -4.12
CA GLY A 262 13.16 2.75 -4.37
C GLY A 262 13.79 2.87 -5.76
N GLY A 263 13.36 2.07 -6.74
CA GLY A 263 13.83 2.20 -8.14
C GLY A 263 13.54 3.58 -8.75
N ILE A 264 12.51 4.25 -8.24
CA ILE A 264 12.19 5.65 -8.46
C ILE A 264 11.83 6.33 -7.12
N PRO A 265 11.98 7.65 -7.00
CA PRO A 265 11.47 8.38 -5.83
C PRO A 265 9.96 8.19 -5.71
N ILE A 266 9.48 7.65 -4.59
CA ILE A 266 8.06 7.48 -4.28
C ILE A 266 7.67 8.22 -3.00
N PRO A 267 6.40 8.62 -2.85
CA PRO A 267 5.89 9.10 -1.57
C PRO A 267 5.57 7.93 -0.63
N PRO A 268 5.18 8.20 0.62
CA PRO A 268 4.57 7.19 1.48
C PRO A 268 3.38 6.49 0.80
N ILE A 269 3.25 5.20 1.07
CA ILE A 269 2.13 4.38 0.58
C ILE A 269 0.89 4.74 1.40
N ASP A 270 -0.17 5.11 0.70
CA ASP A 270 -1.43 5.50 1.31
C ASP A 270 -2.32 4.28 1.61
N ASN A 271 -2.44 3.35 0.66
CA ASN A 271 -3.21 2.12 0.81
C ASN A 271 -2.67 0.99 -0.06
N VAL A 272 -2.96 -0.24 0.33
CA VAL A 272 -2.53 -1.45 -0.36
C VAL A 272 -3.72 -2.34 -0.71
N HIS A 273 -3.64 -3.03 -1.85
CA HIS A 273 -4.53 -4.14 -2.21
C HIS A 273 -3.73 -5.37 -2.52
N ILE A 274 -4.19 -6.53 -2.07
CA ILE A 274 -3.64 -7.84 -2.44
C ILE A 274 -4.73 -8.61 -3.17
N LEU A 275 -4.69 -8.62 -4.50
CA LEU A 275 -5.83 -9.00 -5.33
C LEU A 275 -5.54 -10.31 -6.08
N HIS A 276 -6.47 -11.24 -6.03
CA HIS A 276 -6.41 -12.48 -6.80
C HIS A 276 -6.90 -12.25 -8.22
N PHE A 277 -6.13 -12.74 -9.18
CA PHE A 277 -6.51 -12.85 -10.59
C PHE A 277 -6.33 -14.28 -11.05
N GLY A 278 -7.41 -14.90 -11.50
CA GLY A 278 -7.39 -16.27 -12.01
C GLY A 278 -8.80 -16.79 -12.22
N THR A 279 -8.92 -18.00 -12.77
CA THR A 279 -10.22 -18.66 -12.87
C THR A 279 -10.64 -19.18 -11.51
N ASP A 280 -11.86 -18.82 -11.07
CA ASP A 280 -12.46 -19.26 -9.82
C ASP A 280 -12.31 -20.78 -9.62
N GLY A 281 -11.89 -21.19 -8.42
CA GLY A 281 -11.72 -22.61 -8.06
C GLY A 281 -10.45 -23.28 -8.59
N THR A 282 -9.50 -22.53 -9.17
CA THR A 282 -8.19 -23.06 -9.60
C THR A 282 -7.03 -22.42 -8.83
N THR A 283 -5.96 -23.17 -8.55
CA THR A 283 -4.71 -22.64 -7.96
C THR A 283 -3.74 -22.05 -9.01
N ARG A 284 -4.24 -21.80 -10.23
CA ARG A 284 -3.47 -21.29 -11.37
C ARG A 284 -3.54 -19.77 -11.51
N GLY A 285 -3.98 -19.07 -10.47
CA GLY A 285 -4.04 -17.62 -10.44
C GLY A 285 -2.73 -16.96 -10.01
N THR A 286 -2.80 -15.65 -9.93
CA THR A 286 -1.75 -14.77 -9.43
C THR A 286 -2.34 -13.81 -8.41
N TYR A 287 -1.50 -13.32 -7.51
CA TYR A 287 -1.81 -12.25 -6.60
C TYR A 287 -1.06 -11.00 -7.01
N THR A 288 -1.76 -9.89 -7.21
CA THR A 288 -1.12 -8.58 -7.39
C THR A 288 -1.07 -7.88 -6.04
N VAL A 289 -0.01 -7.12 -5.78
CA VAL A 289 0.16 -6.28 -4.60
C VAL A 289 0.22 -4.84 -5.09
N HIS A 290 -0.91 -4.14 -5.08
CA HIS A 290 -0.98 -2.74 -5.49
C HIS A 290 -0.70 -1.85 -4.28
N MET A 291 0.25 -0.94 -4.40
CA MET A 291 0.63 0.02 -3.36
C MET A 291 0.36 1.43 -3.89
N TYR A 292 -0.80 1.98 -3.54
CA TYR A 292 -1.24 3.29 -4.01
C TYR A 292 -0.64 4.42 -3.17
N PHE A 293 -0.32 5.52 -3.85
CA PHE A 293 0.19 6.76 -3.25
C PHE A 293 -0.90 7.81 -3.00
N ILE A 294 -2.11 7.54 -3.48
CA ILE A 294 -3.28 8.39 -3.37
C ILE A 294 -4.42 7.63 -2.72
N SER A 295 -5.31 8.38 -2.05
CA SER A 295 -6.44 7.79 -1.35
C SER A 295 -7.35 6.99 -2.27
N GLU A 296 -7.79 5.83 -1.79
CA GLU A 296 -8.79 4.98 -2.41
C GLU A 296 -10.05 5.74 -2.87
N GLU A 297 -10.53 6.67 -2.04
CA GLU A 297 -11.68 7.53 -2.36
C GLU A 297 -11.50 8.35 -3.64
N ILE A 298 -10.25 8.72 -3.96
CA ILE A 298 -9.94 9.57 -5.12
C ILE A 298 -9.98 8.74 -6.39
N TYR A 299 -9.17 7.68 -6.47
CA TYR A 299 -8.99 6.97 -7.73
C TYR A 299 -10.16 6.04 -8.06
N LEU A 300 -10.82 5.44 -7.06
CA LEU A 300 -12.00 4.60 -7.30
C LEU A 300 -13.18 5.39 -7.87
N ALA A 301 -13.24 6.69 -7.62
CA ALA A 301 -14.28 7.57 -8.16
C ALA A 301 -14.07 7.94 -9.65
N TRP A 302 -12.94 7.53 -10.27
CA TRP A 302 -12.65 7.87 -11.66
C TRP A 302 -13.38 6.97 -12.64
N GLU A 303 -14.40 7.55 -13.29
CA GLU A 303 -15.06 6.96 -14.46
C GLU A 303 -14.28 7.21 -15.77
N ALA A 304 -13.39 8.21 -15.75
CA ALA A 304 -12.51 8.58 -16.86
C ALA A 304 -11.21 9.16 -16.30
N GLU A 305 -10.22 9.35 -17.17
CA GLU A 305 -8.94 9.93 -16.77
C GLU A 305 -9.13 11.33 -16.14
N PRO A 306 -8.57 11.58 -14.94
CA PRO A 306 -8.59 12.92 -14.35
C PRO A 306 -7.71 13.87 -15.16
N SER A 307 -8.09 15.14 -15.25
CA SER A 307 -7.29 16.14 -15.96
C SER A 307 -6.02 16.57 -15.20
N THR A 308 -6.00 16.41 -13.87
CA THR A 308 -4.90 16.81 -12.99
C THR A 308 -4.85 15.97 -11.72
N LEU A 309 -3.66 15.84 -11.12
CA LEU A 309 -3.40 15.29 -9.79
C LEU A 309 -2.43 16.17 -9.00
#